data_AF-A0A0S8DYS4-F1
#
_entry.id   AF-A0A0S8DYS4-F1
#
_cell.length_a   1.000
_cell.length_b   1.000
_cell.length_c   1.000
_cell.angle_alpha   90.00
_cell.angle_beta   90.00
_cell.angle_gamma   90.00
#
_symmetry.space_group_name_H-M   'P 1'
#
loop_
_entity.id
_entity.type
_entity.pdbx_description
1 polymer ?
#
loop_
_entity_poly.entity_id
_entity_poly.type
_entity_poly.pdbx_seq_one_letter_code
_entity_poly.pdbx_strand_id
1 'polypeptide(L)'
;MKKGPTIILSFLFFLSIIQSGAFSQDNGEMTIKDYLERALPPQEGRKIVYNEQAKLLTVIDTKSNHRLIKQLIEQFEVGPRQVMIETRFVEVDVTDLSELGIEWFAQVPGRSHSTKFFSDWSLNPAGTPDTTSWEGVQWDDSTETTFPKVGWTGLDIQMAKTTHSLKHISNRIKALEEKGKANLLSAPKVTTVSGQMANIQVVRKYPYVSDFTLENIGTAENPIWNYKLTLSEKPIGIALEVTPYVSEGSNTITLDLHPEVGILKDQVVISNLRAIGTTGSDIGAATIAVGGGFAAQTTAGYEAGTALIPDELGWPVVDIRTTQTSISIDSGETIVLGGMIKDEETVTKRKIPILGDIPLLGRAFKYDYKNIKKKNLLIFITASIVTADGEIIR
;
A
#
# COMPACT_ATOMS: atom_id res chain seq x y z
N MET A 1 26.57 48.46 -58.19
CA MET A 1 26.83 47.24 -57.39
C MET A 1 26.10 46.09 -58.06
N LYS A 2 26.81 45.02 -58.43
CA LYS A 2 26.30 43.92 -59.26
C LYS A 2 25.21 43.14 -58.50
N LYS A 3 24.01 43.04 -59.09
CA LYS A 3 23.00 42.05 -58.71
C LYS A 3 23.59 40.66 -58.93
N GLY A 4 23.91 39.95 -57.84
CA GLY A 4 24.21 38.53 -57.90
C GLY A 4 22.97 37.74 -58.35
N PRO A 5 23.13 36.56 -58.97
CA PRO A 5 22.00 35.79 -59.44
C PRO A 5 21.15 35.32 -58.25
N THR A 6 19.87 35.72 -58.24
CA THR A 6 18.86 35.14 -57.36
C THR A 6 18.61 33.71 -57.81
N ILE A 7 19.31 32.75 -57.21
CA ILE A 7 19.10 31.32 -57.45
C ILE A 7 17.93 30.89 -56.57
N ILE A 8 16.82 30.52 -57.19
CA ILE A 8 15.67 29.91 -56.49
C ILE A 8 16.08 28.47 -56.18
N LEU A 9 16.52 28.22 -54.95
CA LEU A 9 16.83 26.89 -54.46
C LEU A 9 15.85 26.60 -53.30
N SER A 10 14.83 25.80 -53.59
CA SER A 10 13.86 25.32 -52.60
C SER A 10 14.41 24.04 -51.96
N PHE A 11 14.60 24.05 -50.64
CA PHE A 11 14.93 22.85 -49.88
C PHE A 11 13.76 22.54 -48.94
N LEU A 12 13.28 21.30 -49.01
CA LEU A 12 12.34 20.73 -48.03
C LEU A 12 13.14 20.29 -46.80
N PHE A 13 12.79 20.81 -45.63
CA PHE A 13 13.23 20.27 -44.34
C PHE A 13 12.01 19.73 -43.60
N PHE A 14 12.06 18.46 -43.22
CA PHE A 14 11.07 17.83 -42.34
C PHE A 14 11.53 18.00 -40.91
N LEU A 15 10.92 18.91 -40.15
CA LEU A 15 11.25 19.05 -38.72
C LEU A 15 10.48 18.01 -37.90
N SER A 16 11.21 17.12 -37.24
CA SER A 16 10.64 16.21 -36.24
C SER A 16 10.50 16.92 -34.90
N ILE A 17 9.25 17.15 -34.48
CA ILE A 17 8.77 17.45 -33.11
C ILE A 17 9.64 18.49 -32.35
N ILE A 18 9.33 19.77 -32.54
CA ILE A 18 9.72 20.82 -31.59
C ILE A 18 8.55 20.97 -30.60
N GLN A 19 8.81 20.57 -29.35
CA GLN A 19 7.94 20.82 -28.21
C GLN A 19 7.93 22.33 -27.93
N SER A 20 6.75 22.89 -27.69
CA SER A 20 6.45 24.33 -27.54
C SER A 20 7.09 25.02 -26.32
N GLY A 21 8.15 24.45 -25.72
CA GLY A 21 8.75 24.95 -24.49
C GLY A 21 10.04 25.77 -24.62
N ALA A 22 10.72 25.75 -25.78
CA ALA A 22 12.07 26.34 -25.91
C ALA A 22 12.10 27.85 -26.22
N PHE A 23 10.96 28.50 -26.43
CA PHE A 23 10.88 29.94 -26.74
C PHE A 23 10.05 30.68 -25.67
N SER A 24 10.61 30.86 -24.47
CA SER A 24 10.00 31.70 -23.44
C SER A 24 10.99 32.71 -22.87
N GLN A 25 10.91 33.94 -23.35
CA GLN A 25 11.15 35.12 -22.52
C GLN A 25 10.23 36.25 -22.98
N ASP A 26 9.28 36.60 -22.10
CA ASP A 26 8.50 37.83 -22.03
C ASP A 26 7.58 38.16 -23.24
N ASN A 27 6.28 37.86 -23.09
CA ASN A 27 5.15 38.44 -23.83
C ASN A 27 5.09 38.31 -25.38
N GLY A 28 5.50 37.17 -25.92
CA GLY A 28 5.15 36.77 -27.29
C GLY A 28 5.88 35.50 -27.69
N GLU A 29 5.14 34.44 -28.05
CA GLU A 29 5.73 33.21 -28.58
C GLU A 29 6.56 33.56 -29.82
N MET A 30 7.88 33.53 -29.71
CA MET A 30 8.76 33.74 -30.85
C MET A 30 8.66 32.50 -31.73
N THR A 31 8.03 32.63 -32.89
CA THR A 31 7.95 31.50 -33.83
C THR A 31 9.33 31.24 -34.43
N ILE A 32 9.60 30.01 -34.89
CA ILE A 32 10.85 29.66 -35.60
C ILE A 32 11.13 30.62 -36.76
N LYS A 33 10.07 31.12 -37.41
CA LYS A 33 10.16 32.15 -38.44
C LYS A 33 10.78 33.44 -37.86
N ASP A 34 10.26 33.94 -36.75
CA ASP A 34 10.72 35.17 -36.11
C ASP A 34 12.17 35.05 -35.60
N TYR A 35 12.53 33.87 -35.07
CA TYR A 35 13.91 33.57 -34.67
C TYR A 35 14.87 33.60 -35.86
N LEU A 36 14.52 32.94 -36.97
CA LEU A 36 15.34 32.90 -38.18
C LEU A 36 15.45 34.29 -38.84
N GLU A 37 14.38 35.08 -38.86
CA GLU A 37 14.41 36.44 -39.39
C GLU A 37 15.36 37.35 -38.60
N ARG A 38 15.47 37.14 -37.28
CA ARG A 38 16.35 37.91 -36.38
C ARG A 38 17.79 37.42 -36.34
N ALA A 39 18.00 36.10 -36.46
CA ALA A 39 19.32 35.48 -36.42
C ALA A 39 20.12 35.63 -37.72
N LEU A 40 19.43 35.86 -38.85
CA LEU A 40 20.06 35.90 -40.17
C LEU A 40 20.28 37.34 -40.67
N PRO A 41 21.44 37.65 -41.30
CA PRO A 41 21.73 38.98 -41.85
C PRO A 41 20.64 39.45 -42.82
N PRO A 42 20.21 40.73 -42.80
CA PRO A 42 19.14 41.22 -43.67
C PRO A 42 19.49 41.08 -45.15
N GLN A 43 18.54 40.64 -45.98
CA GLN A 43 18.68 40.47 -47.43
C GLN A 43 17.38 40.88 -48.15
N GLU A 44 17.51 41.50 -49.33
CA GLU A 44 16.37 41.80 -50.19
C GLU A 44 15.82 40.51 -50.82
N GLY A 45 14.51 40.26 -50.66
CA GLY A 45 13.83 39.10 -51.25
C GLY A 45 13.82 37.82 -50.40
N ARG A 46 14.21 37.88 -49.11
CA ARG A 46 14.03 36.77 -48.16
C ARG A 46 12.54 36.42 -48.03
N LYS A 47 12.22 35.14 -48.10
CA LYS A 47 10.88 34.62 -47.77
C LYS A 47 11.00 33.35 -46.93
N ILE A 48 10.50 33.41 -45.69
CA ILE A 48 10.44 32.28 -44.77
C ILE A 48 8.97 31.96 -44.52
N VAL A 49 8.57 30.72 -44.81
CA VAL A 49 7.22 30.21 -44.59
C VAL A 49 7.31 28.94 -43.78
N TYR A 50 6.62 28.90 -42.64
CA TYR A 50 6.47 27.69 -41.84
C TYR A 50 5.02 27.23 -41.92
N ASN A 51 4.80 25.99 -42.34
CA ASN A 51 3.51 25.32 -42.27
C ASN A 51 3.52 24.38 -41.07
N GLU A 52 2.79 24.75 -40.02
CA GLU A 52 2.75 24.03 -38.75
C GLU A 52 2.06 22.66 -38.85
N GLN A 53 1.06 22.51 -39.72
CA GLN A 53 0.33 21.27 -39.93
C GLN A 53 1.19 20.23 -40.66
N ALA A 54 1.97 20.69 -41.64
CA ALA A 54 2.88 19.86 -42.41
C ALA A 54 4.29 19.74 -41.78
N LYS A 55 4.54 20.43 -40.65
CA LYS A 55 5.88 20.60 -40.05
C LYS A 55 6.95 20.93 -41.09
N LEU A 56 6.59 21.80 -42.04
CA LEU A 56 7.38 22.12 -43.22
C LEU A 56 7.87 23.56 -43.18
N LEU A 57 9.19 23.73 -43.14
CA LEU A 57 9.83 25.04 -43.25
C LEU A 57 10.36 25.25 -44.68
N THR A 58 9.86 26.28 -45.35
CA THR A 58 10.34 26.71 -46.67
C THR A 58 11.10 28.02 -46.54
N VAL A 59 12.38 28.02 -46.93
CA VAL A 59 13.23 29.22 -46.88
C VAL A 59 13.81 29.55 -48.25
N ILE A 60 13.47 30.74 -48.74
CA ILE A 60 14.05 31.34 -49.93
C ILE A 60 14.99 32.45 -49.49
N ASP A 61 16.29 32.25 -49.68
CA ASP A 61 17.35 33.21 -49.34
C ASP A 61 18.59 32.95 -50.22
N THR A 62 19.64 33.73 -50.02
CA THR A 62 20.96 33.59 -50.62
C THR A 62 21.67 32.31 -50.18
N LYS A 63 22.56 31.80 -51.05
CA LYS A 63 23.36 30.58 -50.78
C LYS A 63 24.18 30.66 -49.49
N SER A 64 24.65 31.84 -49.12
CA SER A 64 25.41 32.06 -47.88
C SER A 64 24.53 31.89 -46.64
N ASN A 65 23.32 32.44 -46.66
CA ASN A 65 22.35 32.30 -45.56
C ASN A 65 21.82 30.89 -45.43
N HIS A 66 21.64 30.14 -46.52
CA HIS A 66 21.27 28.72 -46.44
C HIS A 66 22.27 27.87 -45.66
N ARG A 67 23.57 28.19 -45.68
CA ARG A 67 24.57 27.47 -44.85
C ARG A 67 24.36 27.74 -43.36
N LEU A 68 24.06 28.98 -42.99
CA LEU A 68 23.78 29.37 -41.61
C LEU A 68 22.46 28.77 -41.13
N ILE A 69 21.41 28.83 -41.96
CA ILE A 69 20.12 28.21 -41.68
C ILE A 69 20.29 26.71 -41.45
N LYS A 70 21.07 26.03 -42.29
CA LYS A 70 21.34 24.60 -42.13
C LYS A 70 22.03 24.30 -40.80
N GLN A 71 23.05 25.07 -40.43
CA GLN A 71 23.73 24.91 -39.15
C GLN A 71 22.82 25.18 -37.95
N LEU A 72 21.96 26.19 -38.04
CA LEU A 72 20.97 26.49 -37.00
C LEU A 72 19.93 25.36 -36.88
N ILE A 73 19.38 24.89 -38.00
CA ILE A 73 18.40 23.79 -38.01
C ILE A 73 19.04 22.50 -37.48
N GLU A 74 20.26 22.14 -37.90
CA GLU A 74 20.97 20.95 -37.41
C GLU A 74 21.20 20.98 -35.90
N GLN A 75 21.30 22.16 -35.27
CA GLN A 75 21.36 22.30 -33.82
C GLN A 75 20.02 22.06 -33.13
N PHE A 76 18.90 22.33 -33.80
CA PHE A 76 17.54 22.10 -33.28
C PHE A 76 16.96 20.75 -33.65
N GLU A 77 17.52 20.05 -34.63
CA GLU A 77 17.05 18.74 -35.13
C GLU A 77 17.57 17.56 -34.29
N VAL A 78 17.72 17.75 -32.98
CA VAL A 78 17.88 16.63 -32.04
C VAL A 78 16.50 16.01 -31.83
N GLY A 79 16.30 14.83 -32.43
CA GLY A 79 15.08 14.06 -32.23
C GLY A 79 14.79 13.85 -30.73
N PRO A 80 13.52 13.68 -30.36
CA PRO A 80 13.13 13.48 -28.97
C PRO A 80 13.90 12.29 -28.38
N ARG A 81 14.74 12.56 -27.38
CA ARG A 81 15.44 11.51 -26.65
C ARG A 81 14.42 10.71 -25.85
N GLN A 82 14.45 9.38 -26.02
CA GLN A 82 13.64 8.49 -25.21
C GLN A 82 14.43 8.09 -23.96
N VAL A 83 13.71 7.90 -22.86
CA VAL A 83 14.25 7.48 -21.58
C VAL A 83 13.49 6.25 -21.14
N MET A 84 14.22 5.16 -20.92
CA MET A 84 13.72 3.99 -20.21
C MET A 84 13.99 4.16 -18.73
N ILE A 85 12.95 4.05 -17.92
CA ILE A 85 12.99 4.11 -16.46
C ILE A 85 12.64 2.71 -15.94
N GLU A 86 13.50 2.17 -15.09
CA GLU A 86 13.26 0.97 -14.30
C GLU A 86 13.24 1.37 -12.82
N THR A 87 12.20 1.01 -12.09
CA THR A 87 12.12 1.21 -10.64
C THR A 87 12.06 -0.13 -9.96
N ARG A 88 12.84 -0.35 -8.90
CA ARG A 88 12.85 -1.60 -8.13
C ARG A 88 12.44 -1.31 -6.69
N PHE A 89 11.32 -1.88 -6.28
CA PHE A 89 10.84 -1.86 -4.91
C PHE A 89 11.28 -3.15 -4.23
N VAL A 90 12.08 -3.03 -3.18
CA VAL A 90 12.54 -4.16 -2.36
C VAL A 90 12.01 -3.99 -0.96
N GLU A 91 11.07 -4.83 -0.55
CA GLU A 91 10.57 -4.89 0.82
C GLU A 91 11.02 -6.19 1.49
N VAL A 92 11.53 -6.07 2.72
CA VAL A 92 11.93 -7.19 3.55
C VAL A 92 11.15 -7.11 4.85
N ASP A 93 10.28 -8.09 5.06
CA ASP A 93 9.49 -8.26 6.27
C ASP A 93 10.09 -9.40 7.09
N VAL A 94 10.55 -9.11 8.30
CA VAL A 94 11.05 -10.09 9.27
C VAL A 94 10.13 -10.08 10.48
N THR A 95 9.67 -11.25 10.90
CA THR A 95 8.88 -11.44 12.12
C THR A 95 9.53 -12.56 12.92
N ASP A 96 10.09 -12.21 14.07
CA ASP A 96 10.67 -13.15 15.01
C ASP A 96 9.84 -13.12 16.29
N LEU A 97 9.23 -14.25 16.62
CA LEU A 97 8.45 -14.41 17.85
C LEU A 97 9.09 -15.49 18.71
N SER A 98 9.32 -15.17 19.97
CA SER A 98 9.78 -16.11 20.98
C SER A 98 8.91 -15.98 22.22
N GLU A 99 8.45 -17.11 22.72
CA GLU A 99 7.61 -17.22 23.91
C GLU A 99 8.07 -18.43 24.71
N LEU A 100 8.32 -18.23 26.01
CA LEU A 100 8.59 -19.34 26.92
C LEU A 100 8.21 -18.97 28.36
N GLY A 101 7.32 -19.78 28.95
CA GLY A 101 7.01 -19.71 30.37
C GLY A 101 6.18 -20.89 30.87
N ILE A 102 6.05 -20.95 32.19
CA ILE A 102 5.26 -21.95 32.89
C ILE A 102 4.21 -21.26 33.74
N GLU A 103 2.96 -21.56 33.48
CA GLU A 103 1.79 -21.11 34.22
C GLU A 103 1.46 -22.12 35.34
N TRP A 104 1.15 -21.64 36.54
CA TRP A 104 0.78 -22.47 37.68
C TRP A 104 -0.65 -22.16 38.13
N PHE A 105 -1.44 -23.22 38.34
CA PHE A 105 -2.82 -23.14 38.79
C PHE A 105 -2.99 -23.98 40.05
N ALA A 106 -3.70 -23.44 41.04
CA ALA A 106 -4.00 -24.13 42.28
C ALA A 106 -5.50 -24.02 42.61
N GLN A 107 -6.15 -25.14 42.91
CA GLN A 107 -7.53 -25.16 43.37
C GLN A 107 -7.56 -25.10 44.90
N VAL A 108 -8.28 -24.11 45.44
CA VAL A 108 -8.47 -23.92 46.89
C VAL A 108 -9.94 -24.18 47.24
N PRO A 109 -10.24 -25.16 48.11
CA PRO A 109 -11.62 -25.42 48.53
C PRO A 109 -12.23 -24.26 49.34
N GLY A 110 -13.49 -23.90 49.07
CA GLY A 110 -14.31 -23.06 49.96
C GLY A 110 -14.32 -21.54 49.71
N ARG A 111 -13.69 -21.04 48.62
CA ARG A 111 -13.86 -19.65 48.18
C ARG A 111 -14.75 -19.57 46.94
N SER A 112 -15.87 -18.86 47.07
CA SER A 112 -16.74 -18.51 45.94
C SER A 112 -16.36 -17.12 45.44
N HIS A 113 -15.47 -17.06 44.45
CA HIS A 113 -15.27 -15.88 43.62
C HIS A 113 -15.32 -16.30 42.16
N SER A 114 -16.31 -15.78 41.43
CA SER A 114 -16.54 -16.03 40.01
C SER A 114 -15.59 -15.19 39.14
N THR A 115 -14.30 -15.45 39.19
CA THR A 115 -13.41 -14.94 38.13
C THR A 115 -13.50 -15.91 36.96
N LYS A 116 -14.46 -15.66 36.07
CA LYS A 116 -14.60 -16.33 34.77
C LYS A 116 -13.33 -16.12 33.94
N PHE A 117 -12.36 -17.00 34.06
CA PHE A 117 -11.26 -17.09 33.13
C PHE A 117 -11.02 -18.58 32.86
N PHE A 118 -11.22 -18.95 31.58
CA PHE A 118 -11.37 -20.29 31.00
C PHE A 118 -12.77 -20.91 31.13
N SER A 119 -13.65 -20.58 30.16
CA SER A 119 -14.77 -21.44 29.80
C SER A 119 -14.27 -22.69 29.08
N ASP A 120 -14.63 -23.83 29.65
CA ASP A 120 -14.83 -25.16 29.05
C ASP A 120 -13.63 -25.88 28.40
N TRP A 121 -12.92 -26.64 29.22
CA TRP A 121 -12.45 -27.97 28.86
C TRP A 121 -12.82 -28.91 30.02
N SER A 122 -14.05 -29.40 30.00
CA SER A 122 -14.46 -30.50 30.87
C SER A 122 -14.14 -31.84 30.18
N LEU A 123 -13.06 -32.51 30.61
CA LEU A 123 -12.88 -33.95 30.37
C LEU A 123 -13.74 -34.77 31.34
N ASN A 124 -15.04 -34.48 31.42
CA ASN A 124 -15.98 -35.26 32.21
C ASN A 124 -17.07 -35.84 31.30
N PRO A 125 -16.97 -37.11 30.87
CA PRO A 125 -18.05 -37.82 30.18
C PRO A 125 -19.18 -38.25 31.14
N ALA A 126 -19.36 -37.57 32.28
CA ALA A 126 -20.39 -37.89 33.26
C ALA A 126 -20.87 -36.64 34.04
N GLY A 127 -21.65 -35.79 33.36
CA GLY A 127 -22.93 -35.25 33.85
C GLY A 127 -23.07 -34.70 35.29
N THR A 128 -22.05 -34.12 35.91
CA THR A 128 -22.24 -33.28 37.10
C THR A 128 -21.43 -31.98 36.98
N PRO A 129 -22.06 -30.78 37.05
CA PRO A 129 -21.33 -29.53 37.11
C PRO A 129 -20.74 -29.39 38.51
N ASP A 130 -19.44 -29.64 38.64
CA ASP A 130 -18.72 -29.34 39.88
C ASP A 130 -18.58 -27.83 40.02
N THR A 131 -19.15 -27.26 41.08
CA THR A 131 -19.16 -25.82 41.37
C THR A 131 -17.85 -25.35 42.04
N THR A 132 -16.71 -25.90 41.60
CA THR A 132 -15.40 -25.58 42.17
C THR A 132 -14.61 -24.66 41.22
N SER A 133 -14.28 -23.46 41.71
CA SER A 133 -13.53 -22.44 40.97
C SER A 133 -12.02 -22.59 41.13
N TRP A 134 -11.28 -22.36 40.05
CA TRP A 134 -9.82 -22.33 40.01
C TRP A 134 -9.32 -20.92 40.34
N GLU A 135 -8.41 -20.77 41.31
CA GLU A 135 -7.68 -19.51 41.55
C GLU A 135 -6.30 -19.63 40.88
N GLY A 136 -6.03 -18.79 39.86
CA GLY A 136 -4.68 -18.66 39.30
C GLY A 136 -3.74 -18.00 40.31
N VAL A 137 -2.48 -18.44 40.38
CA VAL A 137 -1.47 -17.75 41.19
C VAL A 137 -1.18 -16.39 40.55
N GLN A 138 -1.41 -15.31 41.30
CA GLN A 138 -1.26 -13.93 40.82
C GLN A 138 0.20 -13.60 40.55
N TRP A 139 0.49 -13.10 39.34
CA TRP A 139 1.83 -12.71 38.91
C TRP A 139 2.17 -11.25 39.31
N ASP A 140 1.17 -10.46 39.70
CA ASP A 140 1.22 -9.02 40.08
C ASP A 140 -0.12 -8.63 40.78
N ASP A 141 -0.17 -7.51 41.52
CA ASP A 141 -1.36 -6.88 42.12
C ASP A 141 -2.25 -6.16 41.06
N SER A 142 -1.89 -6.28 39.78
CA SER A 142 -2.77 -5.93 38.66
C SER A 142 -3.72 -7.09 38.35
N THR A 143 -4.98 -6.78 38.07
CA THR A 143 -6.06 -7.74 37.76
C THR A 143 -5.86 -8.55 36.46
N GLU A 144 -4.67 -8.48 35.84
CA GLU A 144 -4.27 -9.24 34.65
C GLU A 144 -3.49 -10.50 35.03
N THR A 145 -4.23 -11.55 35.34
CA THR A 145 -3.72 -12.73 36.09
C THR A 145 -3.29 -13.91 35.21
N THR A 146 -3.36 -13.77 33.88
CA THR A 146 -3.16 -14.87 32.90
C THR A 146 -2.37 -14.38 31.70
N PHE A 147 -1.57 -15.25 31.06
CA PHE A 147 -0.84 -14.92 29.81
C PHE A 147 -1.75 -14.14 28.84
N PRO A 148 -1.22 -13.15 28.11
CA PRO A 148 -2.00 -12.55 27.02
C PRO A 148 -2.51 -13.67 26.11
N LYS A 149 -3.77 -13.58 25.68
CA LYS A 149 -4.41 -14.54 24.77
C LYS A 149 -3.75 -14.45 23.38
N VAL A 150 -2.56 -15.03 23.25
CA VAL A 150 -1.98 -15.40 21.96
C VAL A 150 -2.65 -16.72 21.56
N GLY A 151 -3.06 -16.86 20.30
CA GLY A 151 -3.82 -18.02 19.81
C GLY A 151 -3.18 -19.38 20.08
N TRP A 152 -3.83 -20.47 19.68
CA TRP A 152 -3.40 -21.87 19.87
C TRP A 152 -2.13 -22.26 19.09
N THR A 153 -1.23 -21.32 18.84
CA THR A 153 0.00 -21.52 18.10
C THR A 153 1.12 -21.92 19.07
N GLY A 154 1.77 -23.05 18.84
CA GLY A 154 2.94 -23.50 19.61
C GLY A 154 2.71 -24.76 20.46
N LEU A 155 3.71 -25.12 21.27
CA LEU A 155 3.65 -26.26 22.17
C LEU A 155 3.00 -25.85 23.50
N ASP A 156 1.85 -26.43 23.80
CA ASP A 156 1.14 -26.29 25.08
C ASP A 156 1.09 -27.67 25.77
N ILE A 157 1.76 -27.78 26.93
CA ILE A 157 1.75 -29.01 27.73
C ILE A 157 1.12 -28.71 29.08
N GLN A 158 -0.01 -29.35 29.38
CA GLN A 158 -0.66 -29.28 30.68
C GLN A 158 -0.43 -30.56 31.49
N MET A 159 0.02 -30.42 32.73
CA MET A 159 0.12 -31.51 33.69
C MET A 159 -0.68 -31.17 34.94
N ALA A 160 -1.39 -32.15 35.52
CA ALA A 160 -2.21 -31.94 36.71
C ALA A 160 -2.02 -33.09 37.70
N LYS A 161 -1.99 -32.76 39.00
CA LYS A 161 -1.95 -33.74 40.09
C LYS A 161 -3.06 -33.45 41.10
N THR A 162 -3.92 -34.44 41.31
CA THR A 162 -4.92 -34.47 42.38
C THR A 162 -4.32 -35.11 43.62
N THR A 163 -4.44 -34.45 44.78
CA THR A 163 -4.06 -35.02 46.07
C THR A 163 -5.33 -35.41 46.86
N HIS A 164 -5.25 -36.42 47.75
CA HIS A 164 -6.37 -37.01 48.53
C HIS A 164 -7.25 -36.03 49.36
N SER A 165 -6.99 -34.72 49.34
CA SER A 165 -7.71 -33.68 50.08
C SER A 165 -8.12 -32.48 49.20
N LEU A 166 -8.77 -32.74 48.06
CA LEU A 166 -9.40 -31.75 47.14
C LEU A 166 -8.50 -30.61 46.61
N LYS A 167 -7.18 -30.71 46.78
CA LYS A 167 -6.22 -29.74 46.25
C LYS A 167 -5.73 -30.23 44.90
N HIS A 168 -6.08 -29.50 43.85
CA HIS A 168 -5.56 -29.70 42.51
C HIS A 168 -4.46 -28.69 42.24
N ILE A 169 -3.29 -29.16 41.82
CA ILE A 169 -2.25 -28.31 41.25
C ILE A 169 -2.10 -28.72 39.80
N SER A 170 -2.16 -27.75 38.89
CA SER A 170 -1.81 -27.99 37.49
C SER A 170 -0.84 -26.93 37.00
N ASN A 171 -0.04 -27.32 36.02
CA ASN A 171 0.90 -26.43 35.36
C ASN A 171 0.71 -26.50 33.85
N ARG A 172 0.94 -25.38 33.19
CA ARG A 172 0.91 -25.25 31.73
C ARG A 172 2.24 -24.71 31.25
N ILE A 173 2.91 -25.44 30.38
CA ILE A 173 4.14 -24.97 29.75
C ILE A 173 3.77 -24.46 28.36
N LYS A 174 4.13 -23.20 28.08
CA LYS A 174 4.05 -22.62 26.74
C LYS A 174 5.44 -22.35 26.22
N ALA A 175 5.71 -22.85 25.02
CA ALA A 175 6.94 -22.59 24.30
C ALA A 175 6.65 -22.42 22.79
N LEU A 176 7.10 -21.32 22.22
CA LEU A 176 7.00 -21.03 20.80
C LEU A 176 8.25 -20.25 20.34
N GLU A 177 8.83 -20.69 19.23
CA GLU A 177 9.84 -19.95 18.49
C GLU A 177 9.39 -19.96 17.03
N GLU A 178 9.08 -18.78 16.50
CA GLU A 178 8.67 -18.59 15.12
C GLU A 178 9.61 -17.58 14.46
N LYS A 179 10.09 -17.93 13.26
CA LYS A 179 10.93 -17.06 12.43
C LYS A 179 10.32 -16.97 11.05
N GLY A 180 9.78 -15.81 10.72
CA GLY A 180 9.22 -15.47 9.43
C GLY A 180 10.12 -14.47 8.71
N LYS A 181 10.43 -14.75 7.44
CA LYS A 181 11.08 -13.79 6.55
C LYS A 181 10.39 -13.82 5.18
N ALA A 182 9.91 -12.68 4.74
CA ALA A 182 9.38 -12.49 3.40
C ALA A 182 10.16 -11.39 2.68
N ASN A 183 10.43 -11.60 1.38
CA ASN A 183 11.00 -10.57 0.53
C ASN A 183 10.00 -10.32 -0.61
N LEU A 184 9.70 -9.05 -0.87
CA LEU A 184 8.91 -8.60 -1.99
C LEU A 184 9.83 -7.81 -2.92
N LEU A 185 9.87 -8.21 -4.19
CA LEU A 185 10.54 -7.46 -5.26
C LEU A 185 9.51 -7.12 -6.32
N SER A 186 9.49 -5.87 -6.76
CA SER A 186 8.72 -5.45 -7.93
C SER A 186 9.53 -4.49 -8.77
N ALA A 187 9.51 -4.69 -10.08
CA ALA A 187 10.36 -3.96 -11.02
C ALA A 187 9.56 -3.39 -12.21
N PRO A 188 8.66 -2.40 -12.01
CA PRO A 188 8.02 -1.73 -13.13
C PRO A 188 9.04 -1.02 -14.03
N LYS A 189 8.77 -1.04 -15.33
CA LYS A 189 9.59 -0.41 -16.36
C LYS A 189 8.72 0.33 -17.37
N VAL A 190 9.17 1.50 -17.82
CA VAL A 190 8.50 2.28 -18.88
C VAL A 190 9.52 3.04 -19.71
N THR A 191 9.22 3.19 -20.99
CA THR A 191 9.97 4.07 -21.89
C THR A 191 9.07 5.25 -22.26
N THR A 192 9.58 6.46 -22.13
CA THR A 192 8.86 7.69 -22.50
C THR A 192 9.80 8.71 -23.13
N VAL A 193 9.25 9.70 -23.81
CA VAL A 193 10.01 10.81 -24.38
C VAL A 193 10.37 11.81 -23.29
N SER A 194 11.54 12.46 -23.42
CA SER A 194 11.92 13.59 -22.57
C SER A 194 10.81 14.65 -22.52
N GLY A 195 10.42 15.07 -21.31
CA GLY A 195 9.34 16.02 -21.04
C GLY A 195 7.93 15.42 -21.06
N GLN A 196 7.76 14.13 -21.36
CA GLN A 196 6.45 13.48 -21.39
C GLN A 196 6.24 12.58 -20.17
N MET A 197 5.20 12.88 -19.40
CA MET A 197 4.78 12.08 -18.25
C MET A 197 4.37 10.67 -18.68
N ALA A 198 4.85 9.67 -17.94
CA ALA A 198 4.43 8.29 -18.04
C ALA A 198 3.81 7.83 -16.72
N ASN A 199 2.72 7.07 -16.82
CA ASN A 199 2.03 6.49 -15.66
C ASN A 199 2.01 4.97 -15.83
N ILE A 200 2.48 4.25 -14.82
CA ILE A 200 2.46 2.79 -14.74
C ILE A 200 1.66 2.39 -13.51
N GLN A 201 0.65 1.54 -13.69
CA GLN A 201 -0.13 1.00 -12.57
C GLN A 201 -0.21 -0.52 -12.66
N VAL A 202 0.28 -1.19 -11.64
CA VAL A 202 0.15 -2.63 -11.42
C VAL A 202 -0.66 -2.80 -10.14
N VAL A 203 -1.98 -2.68 -10.28
CA VAL A 203 -2.92 -2.65 -9.15
C VAL A 203 -3.95 -3.76 -9.27
N ARG A 204 -4.33 -4.32 -8.12
CA ARG A 204 -5.52 -5.15 -7.98
C ARG A 204 -6.63 -4.30 -7.39
N LYS A 205 -7.81 -4.33 -8.00
CA LYS A 205 -8.97 -3.59 -7.51
C LYS A 205 -9.71 -4.43 -6.48
N TYR A 206 -9.94 -3.88 -5.30
CA TYR A 206 -10.72 -4.50 -4.24
C TYR A 206 -12.07 -3.78 -4.12
N PRO A 207 -13.19 -4.47 -4.35
CA PRO A 207 -14.50 -3.88 -4.14
C PRO A 207 -14.79 -3.76 -2.64
N TYR A 208 -15.45 -2.67 -2.26
CA TYR A 208 -15.89 -2.44 -0.89
C TYR A 208 -17.23 -1.70 -0.88
N VAL A 209 -18.02 -1.88 0.18
CA VAL A 209 -19.26 -1.14 0.36
C VAL A 209 -18.93 0.31 0.74
N SER A 210 -19.16 1.25 -0.18
CA SER A 210 -18.91 2.68 0.06
C SER A 210 -20.10 3.40 0.67
N ASP A 211 -21.30 2.92 0.36
CA ASP A 211 -22.53 3.51 0.88
C ASP A 211 -23.63 2.45 1.03
N PHE A 212 -24.53 2.71 1.96
CA PHE A 212 -25.67 1.89 2.31
C PHE A 212 -26.89 2.79 2.36
N THR A 213 -27.87 2.52 1.47
CA THR A 213 -29.14 3.23 1.49
C THR A 213 -30.30 2.27 1.69
N LEU A 214 -31.30 2.75 2.41
CA LEU A 214 -32.57 2.09 2.65
C LEU A 214 -33.60 2.72 1.70
N GLU A 215 -34.16 1.91 0.80
CA GLU A 215 -35.20 2.34 -0.12
C GLU A 215 -36.51 1.65 0.26
N ASN A 216 -37.58 2.43 0.44
CA ASN A 216 -38.92 1.85 0.60
C ASN A 216 -39.47 1.50 -0.80
N ILE A 217 -39.53 0.22 -1.12
CA ILE A 217 -40.11 -0.32 -2.36
C ILE A 217 -41.60 -0.71 -2.19
N GLY A 218 -42.17 -0.48 -1.00
CA GLY A 218 -43.58 -0.70 -0.66
C GLY A 218 -44.41 0.59 -0.71
N THR A 219 -45.59 0.55 -0.09
CA THR A 219 -46.48 1.72 0.01
C THR A 219 -46.24 2.47 1.32
N ALA A 220 -46.80 3.67 1.47
CA ALA A 220 -46.72 4.44 2.73
C ALA A 220 -47.42 3.71 3.91
N GLU A 221 -48.41 2.87 3.63
CA GLU A 221 -49.18 2.10 4.63
C GLU A 221 -48.58 0.71 4.88
N ASN A 222 -47.81 0.15 3.94
CA ASN A 222 -47.09 -1.13 4.06
C ASN A 222 -45.66 -0.97 3.50
N PRO A 223 -44.73 -0.41 4.28
CA PRO A 223 -43.37 -0.19 3.82
C PRO A 223 -42.62 -1.52 3.64
N ILE A 224 -41.91 -1.67 2.53
CA ILE A 224 -40.97 -2.77 2.28
C ILE A 224 -39.59 -2.15 2.12
N TRP A 225 -38.69 -2.39 3.07
CA TRP A 225 -37.35 -1.82 3.05
C TRP A 225 -36.39 -2.70 2.26
N ASN A 226 -35.90 -2.18 1.13
CA ASN A 226 -34.83 -2.76 0.35
C ASN A 226 -33.49 -2.14 0.73
N TYR A 227 -32.48 -2.98 0.89
CA TYR A 227 -31.12 -2.56 1.14
C TYR A 227 -30.39 -2.40 -0.18
N LYS A 228 -29.95 -1.17 -0.48
CA LYS A 228 -29.13 -0.89 -1.66
C LYS A 228 -27.70 -0.65 -1.23
N LEU A 229 -26.82 -1.58 -1.62
CA LEU A 229 -25.38 -1.44 -1.42
C LEU A 229 -24.79 -0.72 -2.62
N THR A 230 -24.03 0.34 -2.35
CA THR A 230 -23.19 0.97 -3.37
C THR A 230 -21.78 0.43 -3.20
N LEU A 231 -21.30 -0.26 -4.22
CA LEU A 231 -19.93 -0.77 -4.26
C LEU A 231 -19.02 0.27 -4.92
N SER A 232 -17.86 0.48 -4.31
CA SER A 232 -16.75 1.23 -4.88
C SER A 232 -15.53 0.33 -4.97
N GLU A 233 -14.57 0.69 -5.83
CA GLU A 233 -13.35 -0.07 -6.03
C GLU A 233 -12.16 0.73 -5.49
N LYS A 234 -11.32 0.09 -4.67
CA LYS A 234 -10.03 0.65 -4.27
C LYS A 234 -8.90 -0.08 -5.02
N PRO A 235 -8.14 0.59 -5.90
CA PRO A 235 -6.94 -0.01 -6.48
C PRO A 235 -5.84 -0.09 -5.42
N ILE A 236 -5.25 -1.27 -5.24
CA ILE A 236 -4.16 -1.54 -4.32
C ILE A 236 -3.04 -2.24 -5.09
N GLY A 237 -1.85 -1.67 -5.07
CA GLY A 237 -0.67 -2.23 -5.73
C GLY A 237 0.37 -1.16 -5.94
N ILE A 238 1.10 -1.24 -7.05
CA ILE A 238 2.19 -0.32 -7.35
C ILE A 238 1.73 0.67 -8.42
N ALA A 239 1.88 1.95 -8.15
CA ALA A 239 1.74 3.01 -9.12
C ALA A 239 3.04 3.81 -9.21
N LEU A 240 3.43 4.22 -10.42
CA LEU A 240 4.57 5.08 -10.65
C LEU A 240 4.17 6.13 -11.67
N GLU A 241 4.22 7.39 -11.25
CA GLU A 241 4.16 8.53 -12.16
C GLU A 241 5.56 9.10 -12.28
N VAL A 242 6.02 9.27 -13.52
CA VAL A 242 7.37 9.76 -13.80
C VAL A 242 7.38 10.70 -14.98
N THR A 243 8.09 11.82 -14.84
CA THR A 243 8.38 12.73 -15.94
C THR A 243 9.90 12.88 -16.06
N PRO A 244 10.53 12.30 -17.11
CA PRO A 244 11.95 12.48 -17.34
C PRO A 244 12.24 13.75 -18.12
N TYR A 245 13.42 14.32 -17.91
CA TYR A 245 13.98 15.41 -18.67
C TYR A 245 15.45 15.14 -18.93
N VAL A 246 15.84 15.00 -20.20
CA VAL A 246 17.24 14.80 -20.58
C VAL A 246 17.88 16.15 -20.82
N SER A 247 18.97 16.44 -20.11
CA SER A 247 19.73 17.67 -20.31
C SER A 247 20.44 17.69 -21.66
N GLU A 248 20.47 18.84 -22.32
CA GLU A 248 21.21 19.02 -23.56
C GLU A 248 22.72 19.01 -23.30
N GLY A 249 23.48 18.31 -24.16
CA GLY A 249 24.94 18.24 -24.05
C GLY A 249 25.50 17.33 -22.94
N SER A 250 24.68 16.81 -22.02
CA SER A 250 25.07 15.78 -21.06
C SER A 250 24.22 14.50 -21.22
N ASN A 251 24.70 13.41 -20.63
CA ASN A 251 23.95 12.15 -20.50
C ASN A 251 23.14 12.10 -19.19
N THR A 252 22.89 13.26 -18.59
CA THR A 252 22.19 13.37 -17.31
C THR A 252 20.69 13.48 -17.55
N ILE A 253 19.94 12.76 -16.73
CA ILE A 253 18.49 12.62 -16.79
C ILE A 253 17.94 13.10 -15.46
N THR A 254 17.17 14.17 -15.48
CA THR A 254 16.38 14.62 -14.34
C THR A 254 15.04 13.91 -14.36
N LEU A 255 14.65 13.30 -13.26
CA LEU A 255 13.39 12.58 -13.12
C LEU A 255 12.58 13.24 -12.03
N ASP A 256 11.33 13.59 -12.35
CA ASP A 256 10.31 13.88 -11.34
C ASP A 256 9.48 12.62 -11.12
N LEU A 257 9.44 12.13 -9.88
CA LEU A 257 9.02 10.77 -9.54
C LEU A 257 8.05 10.75 -8.37
N HIS A 258 6.86 10.20 -8.62
CA HIS A 258 5.82 9.98 -7.62
C HIS A 258 5.46 8.48 -7.54
N PRO A 259 6.32 7.62 -6.94
CA PRO A 259 5.97 6.24 -6.65
C PRO A 259 4.94 6.10 -5.52
N GLU A 260 4.04 5.14 -5.67
CA GLU A 260 3.10 4.68 -4.64
C GLU A 260 3.11 3.15 -4.56
N VAL A 261 3.21 2.62 -3.34
CA VAL A 261 3.10 1.18 -3.05
C VAL A 261 2.01 0.98 -2.00
N GLY A 262 0.92 0.35 -2.41
CA GLY A 262 -0.20 -0.06 -1.55
C GLY A 262 -0.18 -1.56 -1.29
N ILE A 263 -0.31 -1.96 -0.03
CA ILE A 263 -0.44 -3.36 0.40
C ILE A 263 -1.70 -3.52 1.23
N LEU A 264 -2.58 -4.45 0.85
CA LEU A 264 -3.74 -4.82 1.66
C LEU A 264 -3.28 -5.50 2.95
N LYS A 265 -3.71 -4.99 4.10
CA LYS A 265 -3.38 -5.55 5.43
C LYS A 265 -4.52 -6.36 6.03
N ASP A 266 -5.73 -5.85 5.91
CA ASP A 266 -6.91 -6.48 6.49
C ASP A 266 -8.17 -5.95 5.79
N GLN A 267 -9.33 -6.53 6.11
CA GLN A 267 -10.63 -6.08 5.64
C GLN A 267 -11.59 -5.99 6.81
N VAL A 268 -12.10 -4.78 7.09
CA VAL A 268 -13.08 -4.59 8.16
C VAL A 268 -14.43 -5.15 7.71
N VAL A 269 -14.78 -6.31 8.24
CA VAL A 269 -16.06 -6.98 7.96
C VAL A 269 -17.20 -6.24 8.64
N ILE A 270 -18.23 -5.89 7.87
CA ILE A 270 -19.46 -5.28 8.38
C ILE A 270 -20.48 -6.41 8.61
N SER A 271 -20.34 -7.10 9.76
CA SER A 271 -21.10 -8.34 10.02
C SER A 271 -22.55 -8.10 10.41
N ASN A 272 -22.89 -6.94 11.01
CA ASN A 272 -24.23 -6.67 11.53
C ASN A 272 -24.61 -5.19 11.30
N LEU A 273 -25.44 -4.93 10.30
CA LEU A 273 -26.17 -3.66 10.20
C LEU A 273 -27.37 -3.72 11.14
N ARG A 274 -27.33 -2.98 12.25
CA ARG A 274 -28.47 -2.82 13.15
C ARG A 274 -29.27 -1.60 12.71
N ALA A 275 -30.45 -1.80 12.13
CA ALA A 275 -31.40 -0.73 11.91
C ALA A 275 -31.90 -0.20 13.28
N ILE A 276 -31.55 1.04 13.64
CA ILE A 276 -32.13 1.75 14.77
C ILE A 276 -33.10 2.78 14.20
N GLY A 277 -34.38 2.41 14.10
CA GLY A 277 -35.42 3.36 13.72
C GLY A 277 -35.89 4.17 14.93
N THR A 278 -35.85 5.50 14.81
CA THR A 278 -36.71 6.42 15.55
C THR A 278 -37.48 7.17 14.47
N THR A 279 -38.62 6.70 13.97
CA THR A 279 -39.95 6.95 14.51
C THR A 279 -40.94 6.31 13.52
N GLY A 280 -42.02 5.69 14.00
CA GLY A 280 -43.19 5.35 13.16
C GLY A 280 -43.63 3.88 13.19
N SER A 281 -44.18 3.47 14.34
CA SER A 281 -45.08 2.32 14.59
C SER A 281 -44.68 0.86 14.29
N ASP A 282 -43.80 0.50 13.37
CA ASP A 282 -43.45 -0.92 13.16
C ASP A 282 -42.05 -1.09 12.55
N ILE A 283 -41.03 -0.97 13.39
CA ILE A 283 -39.79 -1.72 13.17
C ILE A 283 -40.02 -3.07 13.84
N GLY A 284 -40.41 -4.07 13.05
CA GLY A 284 -40.38 -5.47 13.46
C GLY A 284 -39.06 -5.75 14.17
N ALA A 285 -39.16 -6.30 15.38
CA ALA A 285 -38.06 -6.46 16.30
C ALA A 285 -36.87 -7.21 15.66
N ALA A 286 -35.82 -6.49 15.28
CA ALA A 286 -34.49 -7.08 15.14
C ALA A 286 -33.83 -7.12 16.52
N THR A 287 -34.33 -8.02 17.38
CA THR A 287 -33.64 -8.37 18.62
C THR A 287 -32.51 -9.32 18.27
N ILE A 288 -31.31 -8.77 18.09
CA ILE A 288 -30.07 -9.56 17.97
C ILE A 288 -29.79 -10.16 19.34
N ALA A 289 -30.00 -11.47 19.50
CA ALA A 289 -29.51 -12.22 20.65
C ALA A 289 -28.07 -12.69 20.36
N VAL A 290 -27.11 -12.15 21.10
CA VAL A 290 -25.78 -12.74 21.26
C VAL A 290 -25.92 -14.00 22.11
N GLY A 291 -25.15 -15.04 21.77
CA GLY A 291 -25.23 -16.37 22.37
C GLY A 291 -25.18 -16.39 23.90
N GLY A 292 -25.79 -17.45 24.45
CA GLY A 292 -25.62 -17.86 25.83
C GLY A 292 -26.90 -17.94 26.64
N GLY A 293 -27.81 -18.83 26.24
CA GLY A 293 -28.78 -19.47 27.14
C GLY A 293 -30.00 -18.64 27.55
N PHE A 294 -31.01 -18.59 26.68
CA PHE A 294 -32.40 -18.95 26.97
C PHE A 294 -33.08 -19.22 25.62
N ALA A 295 -33.90 -20.28 25.55
CA ALA A 295 -34.40 -20.88 24.32
C ALA A 295 -35.19 -19.89 23.45
N ALA A 296 -34.80 -19.77 22.18
CA ALA A 296 -35.62 -19.16 21.14
C ALA A 296 -36.81 -20.09 20.84
N GLN A 297 -38.03 -19.63 21.14
CA GLN A 297 -39.23 -20.26 20.61
C GLN A 297 -39.38 -19.81 19.15
N THR A 298 -38.98 -20.68 18.23
CA THR A 298 -39.08 -20.46 16.78
C THR A 298 -40.55 -20.51 16.36
N THR A 299 -41.13 -19.38 15.94
CA THR A 299 -42.28 -19.40 15.02
C THR A 299 -41.72 -19.76 13.65
N ALA A 300 -42.21 -20.87 13.10
CA ALA A 300 -41.73 -21.46 11.86
C ALA A 300 -41.68 -20.43 10.70
N GLY A 301 -40.53 -20.34 10.04
CA GLY A 301 -40.44 -19.77 8.69
C GLY A 301 -39.49 -18.59 8.46
N TYR A 302 -38.70 -18.14 9.44
CA TYR A 302 -37.66 -17.13 9.19
C TYR A 302 -36.30 -17.64 9.69
N GLU A 303 -35.47 -18.06 8.73
CA GLU A 303 -34.09 -18.44 8.97
C GLU A 303 -33.28 -17.24 9.47
N ALA A 304 -32.32 -17.50 10.36
CA ALA A 304 -31.43 -16.52 10.93
C ALA A 304 -30.86 -15.62 9.82
N GLY A 305 -30.99 -14.30 9.99
CA GLY A 305 -30.54 -13.31 9.03
C GLY A 305 -29.13 -13.61 8.56
N THR A 306 -29.02 -14.05 7.30
CA THR A 306 -27.77 -14.17 6.57
C THR A 306 -27.11 -12.80 6.58
N ALA A 307 -25.77 -12.74 6.77
CA ALA A 307 -25.03 -11.49 6.65
C ALA A 307 -25.47 -10.75 5.37
N LEU A 308 -26.06 -9.55 5.54
CA LEU A 308 -26.60 -8.77 4.41
C LEU A 308 -25.49 -8.28 3.48
N ILE A 309 -24.25 -8.25 3.97
CA ILE A 309 -23.04 -7.96 3.23
C ILE A 309 -22.16 -9.22 3.34
N PRO A 310 -21.77 -9.84 2.21
CA PRO A 310 -20.74 -10.87 2.20
C PRO A 310 -19.48 -10.39 2.92
N ASP A 311 -18.86 -11.24 3.74
CA ASP A 311 -17.64 -10.88 4.49
C ASP A 311 -16.50 -10.39 3.57
N GLU A 312 -16.53 -10.81 2.31
CA GLU A 312 -15.60 -10.44 1.24
C GLU A 312 -15.73 -8.98 0.74
N LEU A 313 -16.74 -8.21 1.18
CA LEU A 313 -17.02 -6.82 0.77
C LEU A 313 -16.78 -5.77 1.87
N GLY A 314 -16.07 -6.13 2.93
CA GLY A 314 -15.65 -5.20 3.98
C GLY A 314 -14.71 -4.07 3.52
N TRP A 315 -14.51 -3.07 4.38
CA TRP A 315 -13.64 -1.92 4.08
C TRP A 315 -12.16 -2.32 4.08
N PRO A 316 -11.41 -2.13 2.97
CA PRO A 316 -10.01 -2.55 2.89
C PRO A 316 -9.12 -1.65 3.74
N VAL A 317 -8.35 -2.25 4.64
CA VAL A 317 -7.28 -1.59 5.39
C VAL A 317 -5.99 -1.72 4.58
N VAL A 318 -5.45 -0.60 4.12
CA VAL A 318 -4.31 -0.57 3.19
C VAL A 318 -3.17 0.22 3.80
N ASP A 319 -1.98 -0.37 3.80
CA ASP A 319 -0.74 0.36 4.06
C ASP A 319 -0.28 1.00 2.75
N ILE A 320 -0.24 2.33 2.69
CA ILE A 320 0.19 3.10 1.51
C ILE A 320 1.54 3.74 1.82
N ARG A 321 2.46 3.63 0.87
CA ARG A 321 3.79 4.23 0.92
C ARG A 321 3.97 5.07 -0.32
N THR A 322 4.16 6.37 -0.13
CA THR A 322 4.33 7.34 -1.22
C THR A 322 5.61 8.12 -1.01
N THR A 323 6.22 8.57 -2.10
CA THR A 323 7.40 9.42 -2.09
C THR A 323 7.28 10.38 -3.27
N GLN A 324 7.64 11.65 -3.07
CA GLN A 324 7.68 12.65 -4.14
C GLN A 324 9.08 13.25 -4.14
N THR A 325 9.83 13.01 -5.22
CA THR A 325 11.24 13.41 -5.31
C THR A 325 11.60 13.77 -6.73
N SER A 326 12.47 14.78 -6.87
CA SER A 326 13.17 15.06 -8.12
C SER A 326 14.65 14.71 -7.95
N ILE A 327 15.17 13.89 -8.85
CA ILE A 327 16.57 13.42 -8.83
C ILE A 327 17.21 13.64 -10.20
N SER A 328 18.53 13.75 -10.23
CA SER A 328 19.31 13.80 -11.48
C SER A 328 20.31 12.65 -11.45
N ILE A 329 20.29 11.81 -12.49
CA ILE A 329 21.14 10.64 -12.61
C ILE A 329 21.72 10.55 -14.01
N ASP A 330 22.93 10.01 -14.13
CA ASP A 330 23.52 9.75 -15.43
C ASP A 330 22.90 8.51 -16.10
N SER A 331 22.90 8.49 -17.44
CA SER A 331 22.35 7.39 -18.23
C SER A 331 23.00 6.06 -17.85
N GLY A 332 22.18 5.07 -17.47
CA GLY A 332 22.61 3.73 -17.10
C GLY A 332 22.93 3.55 -15.61
N GLU A 333 22.97 4.63 -14.83
CA GLU A 333 23.24 4.57 -13.40
C GLU A 333 21.99 4.25 -12.58
N THR A 334 22.20 3.64 -11.41
CA THR A 334 21.15 3.32 -10.44
C THR A 334 21.33 4.14 -9.19
N ILE A 335 20.27 4.81 -8.74
CA ILE A 335 20.23 5.54 -7.47
C ILE A 335 19.21 4.93 -6.51
N VAL A 336 19.46 5.08 -5.21
CA VAL A 336 18.49 4.80 -4.16
C VAL A 336 17.69 6.08 -3.91
N LEU A 337 16.39 6.07 -4.22
CA LEU A 337 15.51 7.21 -3.96
C LEU A 337 15.29 7.44 -2.46
N GLY A 338 15.24 6.34 -1.71
CA GLY A 338 14.99 6.37 -0.29
C GLY A 338 14.67 5.00 0.27
N GLY A 339 14.41 4.97 1.57
CA GLY A 339 13.97 3.79 2.27
C GLY A 339 13.25 4.13 3.56
N MET A 340 12.48 3.16 4.05
CA MET A 340 11.80 3.23 5.34
C MET A 340 12.14 1.97 6.12
N ILE A 341 12.60 2.16 7.34
CA ILE A 341 12.87 1.09 8.30
C ILE A 341 11.87 1.27 9.43
N LYS A 342 11.03 0.26 9.66
CA LYS A 342 10.12 0.20 10.80
C LYS A 342 10.46 -1.02 11.64
N ASP A 343 10.98 -0.77 12.83
CA ASP A 343 11.27 -1.78 13.84
C ASP A 343 10.26 -1.63 14.97
N GLU A 344 9.54 -2.70 15.27
CA GLU A 344 8.58 -2.80 16.36
C GLU A 344 8.99 -3.99 17.24
N GLU A 345 9.28 -3.72 18.51
CA GLU A 345 9.68 -4.73 19.47
C GLU A 345 8.72 -4.68 20.67
N THR A 346 7.98 -5.78 20.87
CA THR A 346 7.08 -5.95 22.01
C THR A 346 7.68 -7.00 22.93
N VAL A 347 8.10 -6.57 24.13
CA VAL A 347 8.64 -7.44 25.18
C VAL A 347 7.70 -7.43 26.38
N THR A 348 7.19 -8.61 26.72
CA THR A 348 6.36 -8.84 27.91
C THR A 348 7.09 -9.79 28.83
N LYS A 349 7.44 -9.33 30.04
CA LYS A 349 8.04 -10.16 31.08
C LYS A 349 7.11 -10.22 32.27
N ARG A 350 6.81 -11.43 32.73
CA ARG A 350 6.02 -11.67 33.94
C ARG A 350 6.77 -12.64 34.84
N LYS A 351 6.70 -12.43 36.16
CA LYS A 351 7.31 -13.33 37.14
C LYS A 351 6.47 -13.36 38.41
N ILE A 352 6.43 -14.50 39.10
CA ILE A 352 5.84 -14.56 40.44
C ILE A 352 6.82 -13.90 41.43
N PRO A 353 6.38 -12.95 42.26
CA PRO A 353 7.23 -12.37 43.30
C PRO A 353 7.85 -13.46 44.19
N ILE A 354 9.11 -13.28 44.61
CA ILE A 354 9.92 -14.24 45.39
C ILE A 354 10.31 -15.50 44.59
N LEU A 355 9.35 -16.26 44.07
CA LEU A 355 9.60 -17.53 43.39
C LEU A 355 10.33 -17.37 42.05
N GLY A 356 10.06 -16.29 41.32
CA GLY A 356 10.77 -15.96 40.08
C GLY A 356 12.23 -15.57 40.31
N ASP A 357 12.61 -15.11 41.50
CA ASP A 357 13.97 -14.61 41.74
C ASP A 357 14.92 -15.70 42.29
N ILE A 358 14.44 -16.93 42.49
CA ILE A 358 15.25 -18.07 42.95
C ILE A 358 16.28 -18.47 41.86
N PRO A 359 17.58 -18.54 42.18
CA PRO A 359 18.58 -19.07 41.24
C PRO A 359 18.26 -20.50 40.80
N LEU A 360 18.53 -20.84 39.54
CA LEU A 360 18.23 -22.12 38.88
C LEU A 360 16.72 -22.48 38.74
N LEU A 361 15.89 -22.25 39.76
CA LEU A 361 14.48 -22.65 39.77
C LEU A 361 13.51 -21.54 39.33
N GLY A 362 13.93 -20.27 39.38
CA GLY A 362 13.08 -19.12 39.08
C GLY A 362 12.55 -19.09 37.64
N ARG A 363 13.18 -19.82 36.70
CA ARG A 363 12.66 -19.93 35.32
C ARG A 363 11.29 -20.62 35.26
N ALA A 364 11.02 -21.54 36.17
CA ALA A 364 9.70 -22.18 36.26
C ALA A 364 8.60 -21.23 36.74
N PHE A 365 8.95 -20.04 37.21
CA PHE A 365 8.03 -19.01 37.71
C PHE A 365 8.21 -17.69 36.96
N LYS A 366 8.64 -17.78 35.70
CA LYS A 366 8.79 -16.66 34.75
C LYS A 366 8.06 -16.95 33.45
N TYR A 367 7.67 -15.87 32.80
CA TYR A 367 7.17 -15.85 31.45
C TYR A 367 7.81 -14.72 30.68
N ASP A 368 8.43 -15.07 29.56
CA ASP A 368 9.05 -14.14 28.65
C ASP A 368 8.36 -14.30 27.30
N TYR A 369 7.80 -13.20 26.79
CA TYR A 369 7.28 -13.09 25.44
C TYR A 369 8.00 -11.94 24.75
N LYS A 370 8.50 -12.20 23.55
CA LYS A 370 9.21 -11.24 22.73
C LYS A 370 8.78 -11.40 21.28
N ASN A 371 8.20 -10.35 20.72
CA ASN A 371 7.80 -10.29 19.32
C ASN A 371 8.52 -9.11 18.66
N ILE A 372 9.38 -9.41 17.69
CA ILE A 372 10.14 -8.45 16.90
C ILE A 372 9.57 -8.47 15.49
N LYS A 373 9.11 -7.31 15.01
CA LYS A 373 8.69 -7.10 13.63
C LYS A 373 9.57 -6.03 13.02
N LYS A 374 10.27 -6.36 11.94
CA LYS A 374 11.10 -5.43 11.18
C LYS A 374 10.61 -5.36 9.75
N LYS A 375 10.43 -4.16 9.23
CA LYS A 375 10.03 -3.90 7.86
C LYS A 375 10.98 -2.90 7.22
N ASN A 376 11.67 -3.33 6.17
CA ASN A 376 12.57 -2.47 5.41
C ASN A 376 12.04 -2.33 3.99
N LEU A 377 11.76 -1.10 3.56
CA LEU A 377 11.49 -0.79 2.16
C LEU A 377 12.66 -0.01 1.58
N LEU A 378 13.14 -0.42 0.41
CA LEU A 378 14.12 0.31 -0.40
C LEU A 378 13.57 0.50 -1.81
N ILE A 379 13.77 1.69 -2.36
CA ILE A 379 13.34 2.04 -3.72
C ILE A 379 14.58 2.43 -4.52
N PHE A 380 14.85 1.66 -5.58
CA PHE A 380 15.94 1.91 -6.53
C PHE A 380 15.36 2.40 -7.84
N ILE A 381 16.05 3.32 -8.51
CA ILE A 381 15.71 3.76 -9.85
C ILE A 381 16.93 3.72 -10.74
N THR A 382 16.73 3.19 -11.93
CA THR A 382 17.67 3.24 -13.04
C THR A 382 16.98 3.98 -14.18
N ALA A 383 17.67 4.95 -14.79
CA ALA A 383 17.19 5.53 -16.05
C ALA A 383 18.28 5.42 -17.11
N SER A 384 17.86 5.23 -18.35
CA SER A 384 18.75 5.04 -19.49
C SER A 384 18.19 5.74 -20.70
N ILE A 385 19.03 6.49 -21.42
CA ILE A 385 18.66 7.06 -22.71
C ILE A 385 18.59 5.92 -23.72
N VAL A 386 17.52 5.86 -24.52
CA VAL A 386 17.29 4.79 -25.48
C VAL A 386 17.10 5.37 -26.89
N THR A 387 17.64 4.70 -27.90
CA THR A 387 17.43 5.01 -29.31
C THR A 387 16.01 4.60 -29.77
N ALA A 388 15.58 5.04 -30.95
CA ALA A 388 14.28 4.66 -31.51
C ALA A 388 14.15 3.14 -31.74
N ASP A 389 15.28 2.48 -31.93
CA ASP A 389 15.52 1.06 -32.15
C ASP A 389 15.59 0.26 -30.84
N GLY A 390 15.51 0.93 -29.68
CA GLY A 390 15.44 0.29 -28.38
C GLY A 390 16.81 -0.01 -27.74
N GLU A 391 17.90 0.47 -28.33
CA GLU A 391 19.25 0.29 -27.77
C GLU A 391 19.55 1.34 -26.70
N ILE A 392 20.17 0.92 -25.61
CA ILE A 392 20.58 1.81 -24.52
C ILE A 392 21.86 2.52 -24.91
N ILE A 393 21.82 3.85 -24.88
CA ILE A 393 22.99 4.71 -25.05
C ILE A 393 23.72 4.76 -23.72
N ARG A 394 24.86 4.07 -23.64
CA ARG A 394 25.75 4.05 -22.47
C ARG A 394 26.77 5.19 -22.53
#